data_AF-A0A1Q3MI73-F1
#
_entry.id   AF-A0A1Q3MI73-F1
#
_cell.length_a   1.000
_cell.length_b   1.000
_cell.length_c   1.000
_cell.angle_alpha   90.00
_cell.angle_beta   90.00
_cell.angle_gamma   90.00
#
_symmetry.space_group_name_H-M   'P 1'
#
loop_
_entity.id
_entity.type
_entity.pdbx_description
1 polymer ?
#
loop_
_entity_poly.entity_id
_entity_poly.type
_entity_poly.pdbx_seq_one_letter_code
_entity_poly.pdbx_strand_id
1 'polypeptide(L)'
;MLKKEAGSHCDSTGGIMNRFVFALLAVGAVATVGAQSFYASTDKFGYTGVVTRYNTLSDAQSETNGQGTFDVSQRDAGIYFVNNRPSFDVDSNIFLTAWWYTTQANTNGFPMDDPSGDRYYSGWGNPNNTDNSFVQLYDDNGDTDVFQMAGWTSNAHDTFLVHVDGVNAMHSVSPDGNDYTRFWNAGDPDVGAEGTKGDFINYSFDLMAYGLVSSDTGGGFFESSNHPTHIEGSFTGIFQNVSTTSPISNGFYKFSLTFNDTNWAFSQGDAALNGDFSLSGFGAGAAPVPEPATMAALGMGAIALLRKRRKL
;
A
#
# COMPACT_ATOMS: atom_id res chain seq x y z
N MET A 1 9.62 -27.10 -79.84
CA MET A 1 8.69 -28.19 -79.45
C MET A 1 9.09 -28.57 -78.03
N LEU A 2 8.33 -28.18 -77.00
CA LEU A 2 7.38 -29.07 -76.27
C LEU A 2 8.05 -30.40 -75.86
N LYS A 3 8.06 -30.86 -74.60
CA LYS A 3 7.22 -30.53 -73.43
C LYS A 3 7.82 -31.20 -72.15
N LYS A 4 7.26 -30.89 -70.96
CA LYS A 4 6.83 -31.77 -69.82
C LYS A 4 7.47 -33.20 -69.69
N GLU A 5 7.65 -33.82 -68.51
CA GLU A 5 7.37 -33.50 -67.08
C GLU A 5 8.03 -34.56 -66.15
N ALA A 6 7.83 -34.41 -64.83
CA ALA A 6 7.83 -35.40 -63.71
C ALA A 6 8.20 -36.89 -63.98
N GLY A 7 8.82 -37.62 -63.03
CA GLY A 7 9.12 -37.34 -61.62
C GLY A 7 9.25 -38.66 -60.82
N SER A 8 9.11 -38.60 -59.48
CA SER A 8 8.93 -39.72 -58.49
C SER A 8 10.10 -40.03 -57.53
N HIS A 9 9.71 -40.12 -56.24
CA HIS A 9 10.22 -40.76 -55.00
C HIS A 9 11.68 -41.33 -54.89
N CYS A 10 12.32 -41.45 -53.70
CA CYS A 10 11.85 -41.43 -52.29
C CYS A 10 12.98 -41.03 -51.30
N ASP A 11 12.63 -40.61 -50.08
CA ASP A 11 13.36 -40.69 -48.78
C ASP A 11 14.89 -40.41 -48.70
N SER A 12 15.39 -39.57 -47.77
CA SER A 12 15.08 -39.52 -46.33
C SER A 12 15.89 -38.42 -45.61
N THR A 13 15.40 -37.95 -44.45
CA THR A 13 16.12 -37.17 -43.39
C THR A 13 16.80 -35.83 -43.80
N GLY A 14 16.83 -34.79 -42.98
CA GLY A 14 16.26 -34.57 -41.65
C GLY A 14 16.80 -33.24 -41.11
N GLY A 15 15.93 -32.23 -40.97
CA GLY A 15 16.33 -30.87 -40.58
C GLY A 15 15.17 -30.17 -39.90
N ILE A 16 15.33 -29.87 -38.61
CA ILE A 16 14.21 -29.56 -37.71
C ILE A 16 13.68 -28.15 -37.99
N MET A 17 12.46 -28.08 -38.55
CA MET A 17 11.75 -26.82 -38.72
C MET A 17 11.22 -26.34 -37.37
N ASN A 18 11.56 -25.10 -37.00
CA ASN A 18 11.30 -24.52 -35.69
C ASN A 18 9.79 -24.37 -35.44
N ARG A 19 9.20 -25.31 -34.70
CA ARG A 19 7.75 -25.31 -34.42
C ARG A 19 7.45 -24.29 -33.32
N PHE A 20 6.77 -23.20 -33.69
CA PHE A 20 6.05 -22.37 -32.73
C PHE A 20 4.95 -23.20 -32.07
N VAL A 21 5.27 -23.79 -30.92
CA VAL A 21 4.28 -24.42 -30.04
C VAL A 21 3.48 -23.30 -29.39
N PHE A 22 2.20 -23.20 -29.76
CA PHE A 22 1.24 -22.43 -28.99
C PHE A 22 1.14 -23.03 -27.59
N ALA A 23 1.79 -22.41 -26.61
CA ALA A 23 1.48 -22.63 -25.21
C ALA A 23 0.11 -21.99 -24.93
N LEU A 24 -0.95 -22.73 -25.24
CA LEU A 24 -2.29 -22.43 -24.76
C LEU A 24 -2.29 -22.72 -23.25
N LEU A 25 -1.82 -21.76 -22.45
CA LEU A 25 -2.00 -21.78 -21.00
C LEU A 25 -3.50 -21.80 -20.76
N ALA A 26 -4.00 -22.97 -20.33
CA ALA A 26 -5.37 -23.12 -19.89
C ALA A 26 -5.52 -22.27 -18.63
N VAL A 27 -6.03 -21.04 -18.82
CA VAL A 27 -6.55 -20.23 -17.72
C VAL A 27 -7.71 -21.03 -17.14
N GLY A 28 -7.44 -21.74 -16.04
CA GLY A 28 -8.48 -22.36 -15.24
C GLY A 28 -9.47 -21.27 -14.86
N ALA A 29 -10.75 -21.49 -15.16
CA ALA A 29 -11.78 -20.49 -14.90
C ALA A 29 -11.85 -20.22 -13.39
N VAL A 30 -11.38 -19.04 -12.97
CA VAL A 30 -11.58 -18.53 -11.61
C VAL A 30 -13.04 -18.08 -11.50
N ALA A 31 -13.90 -19.07 -11.30
CA ALA A 31 -15.30 -18.90 -10.91
C ALA A 31 -15.36 -19.00 -9.37
N THR A 32 -16.01 -18.09 -8.63
CA THR A 32 -16.85 -16.93 -9.00
C THR A 32 -16.55 -15.76 -8.06
N VAL A 33 -16.44 -14.54 -8.59
CA VAL A 33 -16.31 -13.33 -7.75
C VAL A 33 -17.68 -12.88 -7.25
N GLY A 34 -17.84 -12.81 -5.93
CA GLY A 34 -18.99 -12.21 -5.24
C GLY A 34 -19.19 -12.77 -3.82
N ALA A 35 -19.51 -11.98 -2.79
CA ALA A 35 -19.67 -10.52 -2.76
C ALA A 35 -18.40 -9.81 -2.23
N GLN A 36 -17.99 -8.75 -2.91
CA GLN A 36 -16.82 -7.94 -2.53
C GLN A 36 -17.29 -6.59 -1.98
N SER A 37 -16.99 -6.38 -0.70
CA SER A 37 -17.31 -5.17 0.06
C SER A 37 -16.27 -5.01 1.16
N PHE A 38 -15.07 -4.56 0.79
CA PHE A 38 -13.91 -4.61 1.67
C PHE A 38 -13.99 -3.64 2.87
N TYR A 39 -13.28 -3.95 3.96
CA TYR A 39 -12.93 -3.00 5.03
C TYR A 39 -11.73 -3.53 5.84
N ALA A 40 -10.73 -2.69 6.13
CA ALA A 40 -9.77 -2.97 7.18
C ALA A 40 -9.16 -1.71 7.81
N SER A 41 -8.72 -1.85 9.06
CA SER A 41 -8.11 -0.80 9.89
C SER A 41 -7.24 -1.43 10.96
N THR A 42 -6.10 -0.82 11.31
CA THR A 42 -5.79 -0.47 12.72
C THR A 42 -4.42 0.14 12.95
N ASP A 43 -4.38 1.02 13.96
CA ASP A 43 -3.19 1.71 14.42
C ASP A 43 -2.43 0.99 15.55
N LYS A 44 -2.73 -0.29 15.85
CA LYS A 44 -2.00 -1.06 16.89
C LYS A 44 -0.52 -1.32 16.56
N PHE A 45 -0.12 -1.18 15.32
CA PHE A 45 1.16 -1.70 14.82
C PHE A 45 2.12 -0.58 14.42
N GLY A 46 3.32 -0.95 13.99
CA GLY A 46 4.32 -0.01 13.54
C GLY A 46 5.09 -0.48 12.33
N TYR A 47 6.06 0.33 11.93
CA TYR A 47 6.95 0.04 10.83
C TYR A 47 8.38 0.51 11.09
N THR A 48 9.29 -0.15 10.38
CA THR A 48 10.71 0.22 10.19
C THR A 48 11.06 -0.04 8.73
N GLY A 49 12.27 0.30 8.28
CA GLY A 49 12.68 0.03 6.91
C GLY A 49 13.87 0.84 6.46
N VAL A 50 14.01 1.01 5.15
CA VAL A 50 15.06 1.82 4.53
C VAL A 50 14.52 2.69 3.41
N VAL A 51 15.17 3.83 3.20
CA VAL A 51 14.94 4.73 2.07
C VAL A 51 16.25 5.01 1.37
N THR A 52 16.32 4.78 0.05
CA THR A 52 17.47 5.18 -0.78
C THR A 52 17.08 6.35 -1.66
N ARG A 53 17.86 7.43 -1.61
CA ARG A 53 17.63 8.66 -2.37
C ARG A 53 18.38 8.65 -3.71
N TYR A 54 17.77 9.19 -4.75
CA TYR A 54 18.27 9.26 -6.11
C TYR A 54 17.98 10.61 -6.76
N ASN A 55 18.81 11.02 -7.73
CA ASN A 55 18.63 12.27 -8.46
C ASN A 55 17.64 12.15 -9.63
N THR A 56 17.43 10.95 -10.17
CA THR A 56 16.50 10.71 -11.29
C THR A 56 15.62 9.49 -11.07
N LEU A 57 14.45 9.47 -11.72
CA LEU A 57 13.55 8.32 -11.71
C LEU A 57 14.21 7.07 -12.33
N SER A 58 15.05 7.24 -13.36
CA SER A 58 15.77 6.13 -14.00
C SER A 58 16.78 5.49 -13.05
N ASP A 59 17.48 6.30 -12.28
CA ASP A 59 18.41 5.83 -11.23
C ASP A 59 17.64 5.05 -10.15
N ALA A 60 16.52 5.59 -9.65
CA ALA A 60 15.67 4.93 -8.66
C ALA A 60 15.05 3.60 -9.16
N GLN A 61 14.60 3.56 -10.42
CA GLN A 61 14.03 2.36 -11.05
C GLN A 61 15.08 1.28 -11.35
N SER A 62 16.33 1.66 -11.58
CA SER A 62 17.44 0.73 -11.88
C SER A 62 18.33 0.42 -10.67
N GLU A 63 18.12 1.09 -9.54
CA GLU A 63 18.95 1.00 -8.33
C GLU A 63 20.43 1.35 -8.59
N THR A 64 20.65 2.38 -9.42
CA THR A 64 21.99 2.90 -9.73
C THR A 64 22.17 4.33 -9.23
N ASN A 65 23.40 4.77 -9.00
CA ASN A 65 23.73 6.16 -8.61
C ASN A 65 22.97 6.70 -7.37
N GLY A 66 22.69 5.83 -6.38
CA GLY A 66 22.10 6.24 -5.10
C GLY A 66 22.95 7.28 -4.37
N GLN A 67 22.29 8.31 -3.83
CA GLN A 67 22.92 9.42 -3.09
C GLN A 67 23.15 9.07 -1.61
N GLY A 68 22.43 8.08 -1.10
CA GLY A 68 22.52 7.57 0.26
C GLY A 68 21.34 6.65 0.58
N THR A 69 21.55 5.74 1.54
CA THR A 69 20.49 4.90 2.13
C THR A 69 20.37 5.25 3.60
N PHE A 70 19.14 5.41 4.08
CA PHE A 70 18.81 5.91 5.40
C PHE A 70 17.83 4.97 6.08
N ASP A 71 18.11 4.63 7.34
CA ASP A 71 17.25 3.78 8.15
C ASP A 71 15.99 4.56 8.59
N VAL A 72 14.84 3.92 8.43
CA VAL A 72 13.55 4.41 8.93
C VAL A 72 13.43 3.95 10.38
N SER A 73 13.40 4.92 11.29
CA SER A 73 13.21 4.70 12.72
C SER A 73 11.86 4.04 13.00
N GLN A 74 11.72 3.35 14.14
CA GLN A 74 10.43 2.81 14.56
C GLN A 74 9.36 3.92 14.58
N ARG A 75 8.26 3.66 13.89
CA ARG A 75 7.10 4.54 13.82
C ARG A 75 5.82 3.75 14.01
N ASP A 76 4.85 4.39 14.65
CA ASP A 76 3.50 3.87 14.76
C ASP A 76 2.82 4.01 13.40
N ALA A 77 2.26 2.91 12.90
CA ALA A 77 1.50 2.88 11.67
C ALA A 77 0.06 3.27 11.98
N GLY A 78 -0.51 4.17 11.19
CA GLY A 78 -1.96 4.30 11.02
C GLY A 78 -2.31 3.66 9.68
N ILE A 79 -3.16 2.64 9.69
CA ILE A 79 -3.50 1.89 8.47
C ILE A 79 -5.01 1.74 8.35
N TYR A 80 -5.54 2.14 7.20
CA TYR A 80 -6.96 2.10 6.90
C TYR A 80 -7.22 1.98 5.39
N PHE A 81 -8.25 1.20 5.00
CA PHE A 81 -8.67 1.05 3.61
C PHE A 81 -10.04 0.40 3.43
N VAL A 82 -10.74 0.77 2.36
CA VAL A 82 -12.09 0.31 1.97
C VAL A 82 -12.17 0.39 0.44
N ASN A 83 -12.70 -0.60 -0.31
CA ASN A 83 -14.11 -0.55 -0.71
C ASN A 83 -14.73 -1.86 -1.30
N ASN A 84 -16.06 -2.02 -1.43
CA ASN A 84 -17.14 -1.00 -1.37
C ASN A 84 -18.41 -1.46 -0.61
N ARG A 85 -18.85 -0.64 0.37
CA ARG A 85 -20.08 -0.68 1.22
C ARG A 85 -20.26 -1.86 2.21
N PRO A 86 -20.47 -1.60 3.53
CA PRO A 86 -21.39 -0.54 3.96
C PRO A 86 -20.79 0.82 4.40
N SER A 87 -19.62 1.18 3.88
CA SER A 87 -19.06 2.52 3.57
C SER A 87 -18.69 3.45 4.69
N PHE A 88 -17.47 3.97 4.54
CA PHE A 88 -16.80 4.90 5.43
C PHE A 88 -15.68 5.70 4.67
N ASP A 89 -15.90 6.42 3.56
CA ASP A 89 -17.09 6.50 2.69
C ASP A 89 -16.76 6.91 1.22
N VAL A 90 -15.97 6.05 0.53
CA VAL A 90 -15.80 5.86 -0.95
C VAL A 90 -14.64 6.56 -1.70
N ASP A 91 -13.65 5.87 -2.32
CA ASP A 91 -13.06 4.52 -2.18
C ASP A 91 -11.66 4.73 -1.52
N SER A 92 -11.55 4.61 -0.20
CA SER A 92 -10.45 5.27 0.54
C SER A 92 -9.25 4.37 0.86
N ASN A 93 -8.04 4.93 0.75
CA ASN A 93 -6.80 4.37 1.28
C ASN A 93 -6.08 5.37 2.18
N ILE A 94 -5.61 4.90 3.34
CA ILE A 94 -4.71 5.66 4.18
C ILE A 94 -3.67 4.75 4.84
N PHE A 95 -2.44 4.81 4.35
CA PHE A 95 -1.27 4.36 5.13
C PHE A 95 -0.46 5.58 5.53
N LEU A 96 -0.35 5.83 6.83
CA LEU A 96 0.41 6.96 7.35
C LEU A 96 1.13 6.64 8.67
N THR A 97 1.93 7.58 9.14
CA THR A 97 2.43 7.59 10.53
C THR A 97 1.34 8.03 11.51
N ALA A 98 1.05 7.27 12.56
CA ALA A 98 0.05 7.62 13.58
C ALA A 98 0.54 8.75 14.52
N TRP A 99 0.60 9.97 13.99
CA TRP A 99 1.13 11.17 14.67
C TRP A 99 0.17 11.77 15.72
N TRP A 100 -1.12 11.45 15.67
CA TRP A 100 -2.18 12.17 16.40
C TRP A 100 -2.34 11.78 17.88
N TYR A 101 -2.00 10.55 18.28
CA TYR A 101 -2.14 10.11 19.68
C TYR A 101 -1.46 11.08 20.64
N THR A 102 -2.13 11.47 21.72
CA THR A 102 -1.69 12.59 22.56
C THR A 102 -1.48 12.15 24.00
N THR A 103 -0.33 12.48 24.60
CA THR A 103 -0.06 12.28 26.05
C THR A 103 0.01 13.60 26.81
N GLN A 104 0.14 14.75 26.13
CA GLN A 104 0.21 16.07 26.74
C GLN A 104 -0.92 16.96 26.23
N ALA A 105 -1.63 17.66 27.12
CA ALA A 105 -2.70 18.56 26.71
C ALA A 105 -2.14 19.70 25.84
N ASN A 106 -2.75 19.96 24.68
CA ASN A 106 -2.36 21.07 23.81
C ASN A 106 -2.58 22.43 24.53
N THR A 107 -1.48 23.13 24.84
CA THR A 107 -1.49 24.42 25.55
C THR A 107 -1.35 25.63 24.65
N ASN A 108 -1.30 25.48 23.32
CA ASN A 108 -0.84 26.55 22.41
C ASN A 108 -1.82 27.70 22.16
N GLY A 109 -2.92 27.77 22.89
CA GLY A 109 -3.83 28.93 22.89
C GLY A 109 -4.61 29.16 21.59
N PHE A 110 -4.50 28.24 20.62
CA PHE A 110 -5.48 28.14 19.54
C PHE A 110 -6.87 27.95 20.15
N PRO A 111 -7.92 28.60 19.59
CA PRO A 111 -9.27 28.36 20.03
C PRO A 111 -9.64 26.88 19.95
N MET A 112 -10.66 26.52 20.72
CA MET A 112 -11.28 25.20 20.69
C MET A 112 -12.13 25.13 19.42
N ASP A 113 -11.49 24.91 18.27
CA ASP A 113 -12.13 24.95 16.95
C ASP A 113 -13.17 23.82 16.81
N ASP A 114 -12.94 22.66 17.45
CA ASP A 114 -14.01 21.74 17.86
C ASP A 114 -14.26 21.76 19.39
N PRO A 115 -15.51 22.04 19.86
CA PRO A 115 -15.96 21.81 21.23
C PRO A 115 -15.84 20.36 21.76
N SER A 116 -15.47 19.38 20.92
CA SER A 116 -15.64 17.95 21.18
C SER A 116 -14.35 17.09 21.18
N GLY A 117 -13.30 17.42 20.41
CA GLY A 117 -12.24 16.45 20.06
C GLY A 117 -10.77 16.90 19.98
N ASP A 118 -10.45 18.11 19.48
CA ASP A 118 -9.07 18.46 19.03
C ASP A 118 -7.95 18.34 20.09
N ARG A 119 -8.29 18.31 21.38
CA ARG A 119 -7.32 18.16 22.48
C ARG A 119 -6.80 16.73 22.65
N TYR A 120 -7.57 15.75 22.19
CA TYR A 120 -7.31 14.33 22.45
C TYR A 120 -6.43 13.68 21.37
N TYR A 121 -6.43 14.25 20.16
CA TYR A 121 -5.70 13.73 18.99
C TYR A 121 -4.79 14.80 18.34
N SER A 122 -4.23 15.67 19.17
CA SER A 122 -3.35 16.78 18.79
C SER A 122 -1.89 16.42 18.46
N GLY A 123 -1.48 15.17 18.70
CA GLY A 123 -0.10 14.68 18.58
C GLY A 123 0.89 15.24 19.62
N TRP A 124 0.43 15.94 20.66
CA TRP A 124 1.33 16.50 21.69
C TRP A 124 1.88 15.43 22.61
N GLY A 125 3.21 15.39 22.73
CA GLY A 125 3.94 14.33 23.44
C GLY A 125 4.11 13.04 22.66
N ASN A 126 3.72 12.99 21.37
CA ASN A 126 3.90 11.82 20.50
C ASN A 126 5.28 11.84 19.81
N PRO A 127 6.15 10.83 20.01
CA PRO A 127 7.43 10.72 19.31
C PRO A 127 7.29 10.50 17.80
N ASN A 128 6.09 10.18 17.30
CA ASN A 128 5.77 10.02 15.89
C ASN A 128 5.36 11.34 15.21
N ASN A 129 5.08 12.40 15.96
CA ASN A 129 4.70 13.71 15.42
C ASN A 129 5.94 14.53 15.02
N THR A 130 6.59 14.11 13.95
CA THR A 130 7.81 14.70 13.38
C THR A 130 7.98 14.21 11.93
N ASP A 131 8.61 15.01 11.07
CA ASP A 131 8.86 14.65 9.67
C ASP A 131 9.89 13.52 9.50
N ASN A 132 10.70 13.22 10.53
CA ASN A 132 11.67 12.13 10.46
C ASN A 132 11.00 10.75 10.38
N SER A 133 11.32 9.97 9.35
CA SER A 133 10.74 8.63 9.09
C SER A 133 9.22 8.64 8.84
N PHE A 134 8.64 9.82 8.60
CA PHE A 134 7.21 10.02 8.35
C PHE A 134 6.76 9.51 6.98
N VAL A 135 5.51 9.02 6.93
CA VAL A 135 4.79 8.59 5.73
C VAL A 135 3.37 9.12 5.81
N GLN A 136 2.82 9.58 4.69
CA GLN A 136 1.40 9.87 4.53
C GLN A 136 1.01 9.61 3.07
N LEU A 137 0.35 8.48 2.85
CA LEU A 137 -0.47 8.22 1.67
C LEU A 137 -1.92 8.41 2.13
N TYR A 138 -2.66 9.34 1.53
CA TYR A 138 -4.07 9.59 1.80
C TYR A 138 -4.71 9.99 0.46
N ASP A 139 -5.36 9.01 -0.17
CA ASP A 139 -6.14 9.12 -1.40
C ASP A 139 -7.58 8.74 -1.03
N ASP A 140 -8.50 9.66 -1.27
CA ASP A 140 -9.93 9.52 -0.93
C ASP A 140 -10.83 9.71 -2.16
N ASN A 141 -10.42 9.07 -3.27
CA ASN A 141 -11.34 8.57 -4.28
C ASN A 141 -10.91 7.20 -4.86
N GLY A 142 -9.68 6.74 -4.55
CA GLY A 142 -9.13 5.44 -4.95
C GLY A 142 -8.65 5.39 -6.40
N ASP A 143 -8.51 6.53 -7.08
CA ASP A 143 -8.19 6.58 -8.51
C ASP A 143 -6.73 6.21 -8.84
N THR A 144 -5.87 6.19 -7.83
CA THR A 144 -4.46 5.79 -7.95
C THR A 144 -4.26 4.28 -7.89
N ASP A 145 -5.25 3.52 -7.41
CA ASP A 145 -5.18 2.06 -7.28
C ASP A 145 -5.34 1.33 -8.62
N VAL A 146 -4.34 0.51 -8.97
CA VAL A 146 -4.35 -0.29 -10.21
C VAL A 146 -4.62 -1.77 -9.97
N PHE A 147 -4.46 -2.24 -8.73
CA PHE A 147 -4.86 -3.57 -8.30
C PHE A 147 -5.12 -3.59 -6.79
N GLN A 148 -6.24 -4.19 -6.38
CA GLN A 148 -6.57 -4.47 -4.99
C GLN A 148 -6.98 -5.94 -4.85
N MET A 149 -6.53 -6.60 -3.78
CA MET A 149 -6.98 -7.93 -3.37
C MET A 149 -6.97 -8.02 -1.86
N ALA A 150 -8.10 -8.33 -1.24
CA ALA A 150 -8.17 -8.38 0.21
C ALA A 150 -9.36 -9.19 0.73
N GLY A 151 -9.22 -9.74 1.94
CA GLY A 151 -10.22 -10.58 2.60
C GLY A 151 -9.62 -11.70 3.45
N TRP A 152 -10.47 -12.61 3.91
CA TRP A 152 -10.07 -13.74 4.75
C TRP A 152 -9.23 -14.77 3.98
N THR A 153 -8.20 -15.35 4.60
CA THR A 153 -7.37 -16.39 3.94
C THR A 153 -7.87 -17.81 4.21
N SER A 154 -8.80 -17.99 5.15
CA SER A 154 -9.31 -19.30 5.55
C SER A 154 -10.81 -19.26 5.91
N ASN A 155 -11.47 -20.42 5.91
CA ASN A 155 -12.85 -20.58 6.40
C ASN A 155 -12.96 -20.49 7.94
N ALA A 156 -11.84 -20.30 8.66
CA ALA A 156 -11.85 -20.00 10.09
C ALA A 156 -11.96 -18.48 10.34
N HIS A 157 -11.75 -17.66 9.30
CA HIS A 157 -11.88 -16.19 9.36
C HIS A 157 -11.07 -15.57 10.52
N ASP A 158 -9.88 -16.13 10.76
CA ASP A 158 -8.94 -15.80 11.85
C ASP A 158 -7.72 -15.00 11.37
N THR A 159 -7.56 -14.92 10.05
CA THR A 159 -6.43 -14.34 9.34
C THR A 159 -6.94 -13.57 8.13
N PHE A 160 -6.49 -12.33 7.99
CA PHE A 160 -6.98 -11.39 6.99
C PHE A 160 -5.84 -10.81 6.17
N LEU A 161 -6.02 -10.77 4.85
CA LEU A 161 -5.05 -10.30 3.87
C LEU A 161 -5.52 -8.96 3.30
N VAL A 162 -4.58 -8.05 3.08
CA VAL A 162 -4.75 -6.84 2.26
C VAL A 162 -3.56 -6.70 1.33
N HIS A 163 -3.83 -6.47 0.05
CA HIS A 163 -2.82 -6.15 -0.95
C HIS A 163 -3.34 -5.05 -1.88
N VAL A 164 -2.54 -4.00 -2.08
CA VAL A 164 -2.87 -2.86 -2.95
C VAL A 164 -1.62 -2.43 -3.73
N ASP A 165 -1.71 -2.43 -5.06
CA ASP A 165 -0.75 -1.74 -5.95
C ASP A 165 -1.38 -0.44 -6.45
N GLY A 166 -0.67 0.68 -6.30
CA GLY A 166 -1.10 1.99 -6.80
C GLY A 166 -0.01 2.80 -7.48
N VAL A 167 -0.40 3.80 -8.27
CA VAL A 167 0.49 4.62 -9.10
C VAL A 167 0.03 6.08 -9.23
N ASN A 168 0.98 7.00 -9.13
CA ASN A 168 0.80 8.45 -9.31
C ASN A 168 -0.16 9.11 -8.29
N ALA A 169 -0.20 8.67 -7.03
CA ALA A 169 -0.86 9.45 -5.97
C ALA A 169 -0.08 10.75 -5.74
N MET A 170 -0.71 11.91 -5.95
CA MET A 170 -0.02 13.19 -6.11
C MET A 170 -0.13 14.09 -4.88
N HIS A 171 0.70 15.13 -4.76
CA HIS A 171 0.41 16.20 -3.80
C HIS A 171 -0.53 17.25 -4.42
N SER A 172 -1.78 16.87 -4.70
CA SER A 172 -2.69 17.66 -5.54
C SER A 172 -3.77 18.40 -4.75
N VAL A 173 -3.69 19.74 -4.75
CA VAL A 173 -4.79 20.65 -4.37
C VAL A 173 -5.84 20.76 -5.49
N SER A 174 -6.28 19.62 -6.01
CA SER A 174 -7.26 19.51 -7.09
C SER A 174 -8.60 20.16 -6.69
N PRO A 175 -9.28 20.89 -7.61
CA PRO A 175 -10.62 21.41 -7.34
C PRO A 175 -11.67 20.31 -7.10
N ASP A 176 -11.36 19.05 -7.40
CA ASP A 176 -12.28 17.90 -7.30
C ASP A 176 -11.96 16.94 -6.13
N GLY A 177 -10.83 17.12 -5.40
CA GLY A 177 -10.44 16.39 -4.16
C GLY A 177 -10.09 14.88 -4.31
N ASN A 178 -9.19 14.26 -3.53
CA ASN A 178 -8.17 14.74 -2.59
C ASN A 178 -6.99 13.74 -2.60
N ASP A 179 -5.77 14.19 -2.91
CA ASP A 179 -4.55 13.45 -2.55
C ASP A 179 -3.65 14.33 -1.66
N TYR A 180 -3.38 13.89 -0.43
CA TYR A 180 -2.52 14.60 0.53
C TYR A 180 -1.21 13.88 0.79
N THR A 181 -0.50 13.49 -0.27
CA THR A 181 0.70 12.65 -0.14
C THR A 181 1.91 13.40 0.42
N ARG A 182 2.61 12.78 1.38
CA ARG A 182 3.87 13.26 1.96
C ARG A 182 4.78 12.07 2.31
N PHE A 183 6.09 12.28 2.25
CA PHE A 183 7.09 11.30 2.65
C PHE A 183 8.34 11.98 3.21
N TRP A 184 9.01 11.33 4.16
CA TRP A 184 10.24 11.82 4.76
C TRP A 184 11.32 12.14 3.71
N ASN A 185 11.86 13.35 3.80
CA ASN A 185 13.01 13.84 3.03
C ASN A 185 14.34 13.22 3.51
N ALA A 186 14.44 11.89 3.44
CA ALA A 186 15.54 11.12 3.97
C ALA A 186 16.93 11.63 3.51
N GLY A 187 17.77 11.97 4.48
CA GLY A 187 19.13 12.50 4.26
C GLY A 187 19.25 14.02 4.31
N ASP A 188 18.15 14.76 4.33
CA ASP A 188 18.14 16.22 4.51
C ASP A 188 17.73 16.62 5.93
N PRO A 189 17.97 17.88 6.35
CA PRO A 189 17.44 18.42 7.60
C PRO A 189 15.90 18.43 7.64
N ASP A 190 15.35 18.44 8.86
CA ASP A 190 13.94 18.80 9.08
C ASP A 190 13.72 20.24 8.59
N VAL A 191 12.75 20.40 7.70
CA VAL A 191 12.35 21.66 7.05
C VAL A 191 10.84 21.89 7.15
N GLY A 192 10.16 21.14 8.03
CA GLY A 192 8.71 21.12 8.15
C GLY A 192 7.99 20.52 6.94
N ALA A 193 6.66 20.48 7.06
CA ALA A 193 5.78 19.74 6.15
C ALA A 193 5.99 20.08 4.66
N GLU A 194 6.33 21.33 4.30
CA GLU A 194 6.59 21.75 2.92
C GLU A 194 7.73 21.01 2.22
N GLY A 195 8.74 20.52 2.96
CA GLY A 195 9.84 19.75 2.39
C GLY A 195 9.58 18.24 2.31
N THR A 196 8.40 17.78 2.72
CA THR A 196 7.99 16.36 2.63
C THR A 196 6.94 16.12 1.53
N LYS A 197 6.56 17.15 0.77
CA LYS A 197 5.52 17.09 -0.27
C LYS A 197 6.03 16.48 -1.56
N GLY A 198 5.15 15.79 -2.27
CA GLY A 198 5.48 15.13 -3.53
C GLY A 198 4.59 13.91 -3.80
N ASP A 199 4.92 13.16 -4.84
CA ASP A 199 4.02 12.19 -5.46
C ASP A 199 4.55 10.75 -5.30
N PHE A 200 3.69 9.79 -4.96
CA PHE A 200 4.04 8.36 -5.07
C PHE A 200 3.93 7.92 -6.53
N ILE A 201 5.08 7.77 -7.21
CA ILE A 201 5.16 7.31 -8.60
C ILE A 201 4.65 5.86 -8.73
N ASN A 202 4.90 5.05 -7.71
CA ASN A 202 4.29 3.75 -7.49
C ASN A 202 4.41 3.38 -6.02
N TYR A 203 3.47 2.57 -5.55
CA TYR A 203 3.55 1.88 -4.28
C TYR A 203 2.93 0.49 -4.39
N SER A 204 3.39 -0.41 -3.52
CA SER A 204 2.80 -1.72 -3.27
C SER A 204 2.71 -1.90 -1.76
N PHE A 205 1.51 -2.19 -1.29
CA PHE A 205 1.15 -2.40 0.09
C PHE A 205 0.72 -3.86 0.28
N ASP A 206 1.32 -4.53 1.27
CA ASP A 206 0.99 -5.90 1.68
C ASP A 206 0.76 -5.93 3.18
N LEU A 207 -0.33 -6.53 3.64
CA LEU A 207 -0.63 -6.77 5.06
C LEU A 207 -1.27 -8.14 5.26
N MET A 208 -0.78 -8.85 6.27
CA MET A 208 -1.39 -10.04 6.85
C MET A 208 -1.63 -9.79 8.33
N ALA A 209 -2.87 -9.92 8.79
CA ALA A 209 -3.27 -9.74 10.19
C ALA A 209 -3.80 -11.05 10.77
N TYR A 210 -3.28 -11.46 11.93
CA TYR A 210 -3.51 -12.78 12.54
C TYR A 210 -4.18 -12.71 13.90
N GLY A 211 -4.81 -13.82 14.31
CA GLY A 211 -5.44 -13.94 15.63
C GLY A 211 -6.69 -13.08 15.75
N LEU A 212 -7.39 -12.90 14.62
CA LEU A 212 -8.69 -12.24 14.56
C LEU A 212 -9.77 -13.18 15.08
N VAL A 213 -10.79 -12.61 15.72
CA VAL A 213 -11.97 -13.30 16.24
C VAL A 213 -13.16 -12.67 15.54
N SER A 214 -13.51 -13.23 14.39
CA SER A 214 -14.59 -12.72 13.57
C SER A 214 -15.95 -13.38 13.89
N SER A 215 -17.01 -12.75 13.42
CA SER A 215 -18.38 -13.27 13.46
C SER A 215 -19.15 -12.89 12.20
N ASP A 216 -20.09 -13.74 11.78
CA ASP A 216 -21.01 -13.47 10.66
C ASP A 216 -21.98 -12.35 11.07
N THR A 217 -21.89 -11.18 10.43
CA THR A 217 -22.79 -10.04 10.67
C THR A 217 -24.06 -10.11 9.81
N GLY A 218 -24.19 -11.15 9.00
CA GLY A 218 -25.32 -11.43 8.13
C GLY A 218 -24.96 -11.29 6.65
N GLY A 219 -25.71 -11.98 5.78
CA GLY A 219 -25.51 -11.92 4.33
C GLY A 219 -24.23 -12.59 3.82
N GLY A 220 -23.50 -13.33 4.68
CA GLY A 220 -22.21 -13.92 4.35
C GLY A 220 -21.04 -12.95 4.49
N PHE A 221 -21.18 -11.94 5.34
CA PHE A 221 -20.13 -10.98 5.69
C PHE A 221 -19.59 -11.30 7.09
N PHE A 222 -18.26 -11.33 7.23
CA PHE A 222 -17.60 -11.62 8.50
C PHE A 222 -16.81 -10.39 8.94
N GLU A 223 -16.92 -10.03 10.22
CA GLU A 223 -16.23 -8.89 10.82
C GLU A 223 -15.54 -9.28 12.13
N SER A 224 -14.34 -8.72 12.35
CA SER A 224 -13.55 -8.83 13.59
C SER A 224 -13.29 -7.44 14.16
N SER A 225 -13.49 -7.27 15.47
CA SER A 225 -13.28 -6.02 16.22
C SER A 225 -12.19 -6.09 17.28
N ASN A 226 -11.51 -7.24 17.43
CA ASN A 226 -10.32 -7.32 18.28
C ASN A 226 -9.06 -6.86 17.54
N HIS A 227 -8.13 -6.33 18.32
CA HIS A 227 -6.75 -6.17 17.92
C HIS A 227 -6.14 -7.49 17.42
N PRO A 228 -5.52 -7.53 16.21
CA PRO A 228 -4.74 -8.69 15.79
C PRO A 228 -3.65 -9.01 16.80
N THR A 229 -3.27 -10.28 16.91
CA THR A 229 -2.16 -10.70 17.79
C THR A 229 -0.80 -10.41 17.16
N HIS A 230 -0.74 -10.36 15.83
CA HIS A 230 0.46 -10.14 15.03
C HIS A 230 0.06 -9.52 13.67
N ILE A 231 0.93 -8.69 13.09
CA ILE A 231 0.93 -8.44 11.64
C ILE A 231 2.30 -8.67 10.99
N GLU A 232 2.28 -9.10 9.74
CA GLU A 232 3.43 -9.00 8.85
C GLU A 232 3.02 -8.37 7.52
N GLY A 233 4.00 -7.86 6.76
CA GLY A 233 3.75 -7.16 5.50
C GLY A 233 4.75 -6.04 5.23
N SER A 234 4.49 -5.29 4.17
CA SER A 234 5.40 -4.24 3.70
C SER A 234 4.68 -3.11 2.97
N PHE A 235 5.31 -1.93 2.99
CA PHE A 235 4.97 -0.83 2.09
C PHE A 235 6.23 -0.46 1.31
N THR A 236 6.21 -0.64 -0.01
CA THR A 236 7.38 -0.43 -0.89
C THR A 236 7.00 0.46 -2.07
N GLY A 237 7.96 1.17 -2.66
CA GLY A 237 7.65 2.04 -3.79
C GLY A 237 8.71 3.09 -4.12
N ILE A 238 8.31 4.08 -4.92
CA ILE A 238 9.12 5.25 -5.26
C ILE A 238 8.28 6.52 -5.07
N PHE A 239 8.74 7.40 -4.20
CA PHE A 239 8.20 8.75 -4.00
C PHE A 239 9.07 9.78 -4.73
N GLN A 240 8.47 10.79 -5.35
CA GLN A 240 9.15 11.95 -5.94
C GLN A 240 8.83 13.19 -5.12
N ASN A 241 9.80 13.70 -4.37
CA ASN A 241 9.65 14.94 -3.61
C ASN A 241 9.82 16.15 -4.54
N VAL A 242 8.88 17.10 -4.45
CA VAL A 242 8.87 18.34 -5.24
C VAL A 242 8.49 19.51 -4.34
N SER A 243 9.50 20.13 -3.74
CA SER A 243 9.38 21.34 -2.93
C SER A 243 9.98 22.55 -3.66
N THR A 244 9.24 23.66 -3.68
CA THR A 244 9.69 24.97 -4.19
C THR A 244 10.37 25.80 -3.11
N THR A 245 10.01 25.59 -1.85
CA THR A 245 10.53 26.27 -0.66
C THR A 245 11.72 25.55 -0.05
N SER A 246 11.78 24.22 -0.18
CA SER A 246 12.91 23.37 0.25
C SER A 246 13.53 22.58 -0.92
N PRO A 247 14.11 23.21 -1.96
CA PRO A 247 14.64 22.49 -3.12
C PRO A 247 15.75 21.48 -2.82
N ILE A 248 16.40 21.60 -1.64
CA ILE A 248 17.37 20.62 -1.16
C ILE A 248 16.75 19.24 -0.97
N SER A 249 15.43 19.14 -0.72
CA SER A 249 14.71 17.87 -0.55
C SER A 249 14.12 17.30 -1.84
N ASN A 250 14.36 17.94 -2.98
CA ASN A 250 13.90 17.41 -4.25
C ASN A 250 14.69 16.15 -4.64
N GLY A 251 14.00 15.17 -5.22
CA GLY A 251 14.59 13.91 -5.66
C GLY A 251 13.62 12.74 -5.60
N PHE A 252 14.15 11.55 -5.86
CA PHE A 252 13.41 10.30 -5.87
C PHE A 252 13.83 9.43 -4.68
N TYR A 253 12.86 8.93 -3.93
CA TYR A 253 13.05 8.19 -2.70
C TYR A 253 12.45 6.80 -2.93
N LYS A 254 13.31 5.80 -3.15
CA LYS A 254 12.87 4.40 -3.21
C LYS A 254 12.86 3.86 -1.80
N PHE A 255 11.71 3.39 -1.35
CA PHE A 255 11.50 2.96 0.03
C PHE A 255 11.11 1.48 0.11
N SER A 256 11.49 0.85 1.21
CA SER A 256 11.06 -0.49 1.59
C SER A 256 10.82 -0.48 3.09
N LEU A 257 9.55 -0.46 3.48
CA LEU A 257 9.10 -0.52 4.87
C LEU A 257 8.53 -1.90 5.17
N THR A 258 8.67 -2.33 6.43
CA THR A 258 8.20 -3.62 6.93
C THR A 258 7.42 -3.40 8.20
N PHE A 259 6.24 -4.01 8.29
CA PHE A 259 5.35 -3.90 9.44
C PHE A 259 5.80 -4.76 10.61
N ASN A 260 5.47 -4.32 11.82
CA ASN A 260 5.87 -4.99 13.06
C ASN A 260 4.91 -4.73 14.24
N ASP A 261 5.02 -5.57 15.27
CA ASP A 261 4.19 -5.54 16.48
C ASP A 261 4.58 -4.47 17.51
N THR A 262 5.38 -3.47 17.14
CA THR A 262 5.82 -2.40 18.03
C THR A 262 5.02 -1.12 17.77
N ASN A 263 4.35 -0.62 18.78
CA ASN A 263 3.62 0.65 18.71
C ASN A 263 3.71 1.39 20.04
N TRP A 264 4.18 2.63 19.99
CA TRP A 264 4.38 3.47 21.16
C TRP A 264 3.06 3.87 21.79
N ALA A 265 2.07 4.32 21.01
CA ALA A 265 0.79 4.79 21.53
C ALA A 265 0.02 3.66 22.26
N PHE A 266 -0.05 2.47 21.66
CA PHE A 266 -0.62 1.26 22.28
C PHE A 266 0.11 0.88 23.57
N SER A 267 1.43 1.07 23.63
CA SER A 267 2.22 0.81 24.85
C SER A 267 2.01 1.82 25.98
N GLN A 268 1.46 3.02 25.70
CA GLN A 268 1.06 3.96 26.76
C GLN A 268 -0.21 3.48 27.47
N GLY A 269 -1.17 2.94 26.71
CA GLY A 269 -2.51 2.58 27.17
C GLY A 269 -3.40 3.80 27.44
N ASP A 270 -4.72 3.58 27.41
CA ASP A 270 -5.73 4.66 27.45
C ASP A 270 -5.58 5.61 28.65
N ALA A 271 -5.10 5.11 29.79
CA ALA A 271 -4.93 5.91 31.01
C ALA A 271 -3.76 6.92 30.95
N ALA A 272 -2.85 6.79 29.99
CA ALA A 272 -1.73 7.73 29.77
C ALA A 272 -1.91 8.57 28.50
N LEU A 273 -2.84 8.18 27.62
CA LEU A 273 -3.31 9.01 26.52
C LEU A 273 -4.37 10.00 27.03
N ASN A 274 -4.49 11.14 26.36
CA ASN A 274 -5.57 12.11 26.62
C ASN A 274 -6.86 11.78 25.85
N GLY A 275 -6.88 10.69 25.08
CA GLY A 275 -8.05 10.14 24.39
C GLY A 275 -7.92 8.62 24.27
N ASP A 276 -9.03 7.95 23.95
CA ASP A 276 -9.06 6.49 23.80
C ASP A 276 -8.14 6.02 22.67
N PHE A 277 -7.54 4.84 22.78
CA PHE A 277 -6.84 4.21 21.67
C PHE A 277 -7.84 3.67 20.62
N SER A 278 -7.52 3.73 19.32
CA SER A 278 -8.45 3.27 18.29
C SER A 278 -8.63 1.74 18.32
N LEU A 279 -9.87 1.26 18.14
CA LEU A 279 -10.15 -0.16 17.98
C LEU A 279 -9.68 -0.65 16.60
N SER A 280 -9.34 -1.93 16.50
CA SER A 280 -9.08 -2.57 15.20
C SER A 280 -10.38 -3.03 14.54
N GLY A 281 -10.37 -3.11 13.20
CA GLY A 281 -11.51 -3.60 12.44
C GLY A 281 -11.08 -4.28 11.14
N PHE A 282 -11.60 -5.48 10.88
CA PHE A 282 -11.36 -6.23 9.64
C PHE A 282 -12.67 -6.86 9.16
N GLY A 283 -13.05 -6.64 7.90
CA GLY A 283 -14.33 -7.07 7.36
C GLY A 283 -14.25 -7.47 5.89
N ALA A 284 -14.76 -8.67 5.56
CA ALA A 284 -14.88 -9.15 4.19
C ALA A 284 -15.93 -10.26 4.05
N GLY A 285 -16.33 -10.53 2.79
CA GLY A 285 -17.21 -11.65 2.45
C GLY A 285 -16.58 -13.01 2.80
N ALA A 286 -17.42 -13.99 3.12
CA ALA A 286 -17.03 -15.27 3.72
C ALA A 286 -16.11 -16.17 2.86
N ALA A 287 -15.98 -15.93 1.56
CA ALA A 287 -15.19 -16.75 0.65
C ALA A 287 -13.70 -16.41 0.77
N PRO A 288 -12.81 -17.39 1.06
CA PRO A 288 -11.39 -17.11 1.21
C PRO A 288 -10.71 -16.62 -0.07
N VAL A 289 -9.79 -15.66 0.06
CA VAL A 289 -8.90 -15.21 -1.02
C VAL A 289 -7.65 -16.11 -1.13
N PRO A 290 -7.11 -16.36 -2.34
CA PRO A 290 -5.90 -17.16 -2.51
C PRO A 290 -4.66 -16.54 -1.85
N GLU A 291 -3.74 -17.39 -1.37
CA GLU A 291 -2.51 -16.96 -0.70
C GLU A 291 -1.58 -16.11 -1.61
N PRO A 292 -0.84 -15.12 -1.05
CA PRO A 292 -0.06 -14.14 -1.80
C PRO A 292 0.87 -14.72 -2.88
N ALA A 293 1.56 -15.83 -2.57
CA ALA A 293 2.53 -16.45 -3.48
C ALA A 293 1.91 -16.92 -4.81
N THR A 294 0.61 -17.25 -4.81
CA THR A 294 -0.12 -17.63 -6.03
C THR A 294 -0.47 -16.41 -6.89
N MET A 295 -0.60 -15.24 -6.26
CA MET A 295 -1.16 -14.02 -6.87
C MET A 295 -0.06 -13.03 -7.30
N ALA A 296 1.10 -13.02 -6.67
CA ALA A 296 2.29 -12.28 -7.13
C ALA A 296 2.68 -12.65 -8.58
N ALA A 297 2.46 -13.91 -8.98
CA ALA A 297 2.63 -14.36 -10.36
C ALA A 297 1.63 -13.74 -11.36
N LEU A 298 0.43 -13.37 -10.89
CA LEU A 298 -0.63 -12.74 -11.69
C LEU A 298 -0.45 -11.22 -11.78
N GLY A 299 -0.14 -10.54 -10.67
CA GLY A 299 0.13 -9.10 -10.64
C GLY A 299 1.30 -8.70 -11.55
N MET A 300 2.43 -9.41 -11.43
CA MET A 300 3.58 -9.25 -12.34
C MET A 300 3.22 -9.52 -13.81
N GLY A 301 2.30 -10.45 -14.07
CA GLY A 301 1.76 -10.72 -15.40
C GLY A 301 0.94 -9.56 -15.96
N ALA A 302 0.09 -8.94 -15.14
CA ALA A 302 -0.71 -7.77 -15.51
C ALA A 302 0.18 -6.54 -15.81
N ILE A 303 1.16 -6.26 -14.96
CA ILE A 303 2.15 -5.17 -15.15
C ILE A 303 2.95 -5.39 -16.45
N ALA A 304 3.35 -6.64 -16.74
CA ALA A 304 4.03 -6.98 -18.00
C ALA A 304 3.13 -6.80 -19.23
N LEU A 305 1.84 -7.15 -19.15
CA LEU A 305 0.86 -6.94 -20.22
C LEU A 305 0.59 -5.45 -20.49
N LEU A 306 0.47 -4.63 -19.44
CA LEU A 306 0.32 -3.18 -19.55
C LEU A 306 1.56 -2.53 -20.19
N ARG A 307 2.78 -2.97 -19.80
CA ARG A 307 4.04 -2.55 -20.45
C ARG A 307 4.12 -2.94 -21.92
N LYS A 308 3.54 -4.09 -22.32
CA LYS A 308 3.50 -4.53 -23.73
C LYS A 308 2.49 -3.73 -24.56
N ARG A 309 1.36 -3.35 -23.98
CA ARG A 309 0.33 -2.50 -24.62
C ARG A 309 0.79 -1.08 -24.95
N ARG A 310 1.80 -0.54 -24.25
CA ARG A 310 2.42 0.78 -24.52
C ARG A 310 3.55 0.75 -25.56
N LYS A 311 3.83 -0.41 -26.19
CA LYS A 311 4.90 -0.60 -27.21
C LYS A 311 4.38 -1.12 -28.56
N LEU A 312 3.06 -1.08 -28.76
CA LEU A 312 2.35 -1.37 -30.00
C LEU A 312 1.52 -0.14 -30.39
#